data_AF-A0A0F9CGL9-F1
#
_entry.id   AF-A0A0F9CGL9-F1
#
_cell.length_a   1.000
_cell.length_b   1.000
_cell.length_c   1.000
_cell.angle_alpha   90.00
_cell.angle_beta   90.00
_cell.angle_gamma   90.00
#
_symmetry.space_group_name_H-M   'P 1'
#
loop_
_entity.id
_entity.type
_entity.pdbx_description
1 polymer ?
#
loop_
_entity_poly.entity_id
_entity_poly.type
_entity_poly.pdbx_seq_one_letter_code
_entity_poly.pdbx_strand_id
1 'polypeptide(L)' 'MKTTIKYKGIEFDVEFDYQPEEKQVRFDSNNTGYPGCAAEIGSIYVITHNGTDFLEFFENDMKEIRKAIWKALEERE' A
#
# COMPACT_ATOMS: atom_id res chain seq x y z
N MET A 1 -3.14 4.24 -6.80
CA MET A 1 -4.44 3.99 -6.13
C MET A 1 -4.73 5.10 -5.13
N LYS A 2 -6.00 5.27 -4.75
CA LYS A 2 -6.42 6.26 -3.73
C LYS A 2 -7.33 5.60 -2.70
N THR A 3 -7.10 5.89 -1.43
CA THR A 3 -7.98 5.46 -0.33
C THR A 3 -8.03 6.50 0.77
N THR A 4 -9.09 6.46 1.56
CA THR A 4 -9.21 7.27 2.77
C THR A 4 -8.92 6.37 3.96
N ILE A 5 -7.98 6.78 4.81
CA ILE A 5 -7.61 6.05 6.03
C ILE A 5 -7.99 6.85 7.26
N LYS A 6 -8.29 6.16 8.36
CA LYS A 6 -8.45 6.78 9.67
C LYS A 6 -7.22 6.50 10.53
N TYR A 7 -6.42 7.53 10.79
CA TYR A 7 -5.22 7.45 11.61
C TYR A 7 -5.33 8.37 12.83
N LYS A 8 -5.17 7.82 14.04
CA LYS A 8 -5.31 8.55 15.32
C LYS A 8 -6.61 9.38 15.44
N GLY A 9 -7.69 8.91 14.82
CA GLY A 9 -9.00 9.57 14.84
C GLY A 9 -9.22 10.63 13.75
N ILE A 10 -8.21 10.93 12.93
CA ILE A 10 -8.27 11.89 11.82
C ILE A 10 -8.33 11.11 10.49
N GLU A 11 -9.11 11.61 9.54
CA GLU A 11 -9.23 11.04 8.20
C GLU A 11 -8.22 11.68 7.25
N PHE A 12 -7.47 10.85 6.53
CA PHE A 12 -6.50 11.28 5.52
C PHE A 12 -6.81 10.62 4.18
N ASP A 13 -6.70 11.39 3.11
CA ASP A 13 -6.73 10.89 1.75
C ASP A 13 -5.32 10.57 1.29
N VAL A 14 -5.09 9.32 0.90
CA VAL A 14 -3.77 8.80 0.60
C VAL A 14 -3.70 8.32 -0.84
N GLU A 15 -2.65 8.75 -1.55
CA GLU A 15 -2.31 8.27 -2.88
C GLU A 15 -1.05 7.41 -2.82
N PHE A 16 -1.13 6.19 -3.35
CA PHE A 16 -0.07 5.18 -3.22
C PHE A 16 -0.08 4.18 -4.39
N ASP A 17 1.03 3.49 -4.61
CA ASP A 17 1.09 2.34 -5.49
C ASP A 17 0.68 1.04 -4.80
N TYR A 18 -0.11 0.26 -5.51
CA TYR A 18 -0.47 -1.09 -5.11
C TYR A 18 0.06 -2.07 -6.15
N GLN A 19 0.89 -3.00 -5.69
CA GLN A 19 1.32 -4.12 -6.49
C GLN A 19 0.48 -5.34 -6.10
N PRO A 20 -0.36 -5.87 -6.99
CA PRO A 20 -1.14 -7.07 -6.71
C PRO A 20 -0.23 -8.30 -6.60
N GLU A 21 -0.75 -9.38 -6.02
CA GLU A 21 -0.02 -10.65 -5.93
C GLU A 21 0.32 -11.19 -7.34
N GLU A 22 1.59 -11.53 -7.53
CA GLU A 22 2.10 -12.21 -8.71
C GLU A 22 2.32 -13.69 -8.41
N LYS A 23 1.70 -14.56 -9.20
CA LYS A 23 1.80 -16.01 -9.02
C LYS A 23 3.19 -16.52 -9.40
N GLN A 24 3.62 -17.59 -8.73
CA GLN A 24 4.80 -18.35 -9.15
C GLN A 24 4.63 -18.85 -10.58
N VAL A 25 5.64 -18.62 -11.43
CA VAL A 25 5.71 -19.13 -12.80
C VAL A 25 6.94 -20.03 -12.94
N ARG A 26 6.78 -21.22 -13.51
CA ARG A 26 7.89 -22.10 -13.89
C ARG A 26 8.10 -22.02 -15.40
N PHE A 27 9.33 -21.78 -15.83
CA PHE A 27 9.66 -21.64 -17.25
C PHE A 27 10.08 -22.97 -17.88
N ASP A 28 10.65 -23.88 -17.11
CA ASP A 28 11.14 -25.16 -17.59
C ASP A 28 11.00 -26.31 -16.56
N SER A 29 11.33 -27.52 -17.01
CA SER A 29 11.31 -28.74 -16.20
C SER A 29 12.44 -28.82 -15.15
N ASN A 30 13.39 -27.88 -15.16
CA ASN A 30 14.51 -27.81 -14.23
C ASN A 30 14.20 -26.98 -12.99
N ASN A 31 12.92 -26.68 -12.74
CA ASN A 31 12.45 -25.82 -11.66
C ASN A 31 13.00 -24.39 -11.71
N THR A 32 13.47 -23.91 -12.86
CA THR A 32 13.75 -22.49 -13.01
C THR A 32 12.43 -21.74 -13.23
N GLY A 33 12.31 -20.58 -12.61
CA GLY A 33 11.04 -19.88 -12.54
C GLY A 33 11.15 -18.55 -11.81
N TYR A 34 10.10 -17.75 -11.96
CA TYR A 34 9.87 -16.61 -11.11
C TYR A 34 9.05 -17.08 -9.90
N PRO A 35 9.52 -16.89 -8.65
CA PRO A 35 8.81 -17.38 -7.46
C PRO A 35 7.46 -16.70 -7.22
N GLY A 36 7.13 -15.63 -7.96
CA GLY A 36 6.01 -14.77 -7.65
C GLY A 36 6.39 -13.71 -6.62
N CYS A 37 5.44 -12.84 -6.32
CA CYS A 37 5.57 -11.79 -5.31
C CYS A 37 4.23 -11.62 -4.59
N ALA A 38 4.27 -11.47 -3.26
CA ALA A 38 3.07 -11.15 -2.50
C ALA A 38 2.58 -9.74 -2.84
N ALA A 39 1.28 -9.49 -2.64
CA ALA A 39 0.74 -8.16 -2.80
C ALA A 39 1.41 -7.15 -1.83
N GLU A 40 1.70 -5.95 -2.32
CA GLU A 40 2.43 -4.92 -1.58
C GLU A 40 1.83 -3.52 -1.78
N ILE A 41 1.86 -2.72 -0.72
CA ILE A 41 1.69 -1.27 -0.79
C ILE A 41 3.07 -0.64 -0.98
N GLY A 42 3.33 -0.18 -2.20
CA GLY A 42 4.62 0.35 -2.61
C GLY A 42 4.88 1.77 -2.09
N SER A 43 5.17 2.68 -3.01
CA SER A 43 5.40 4.09 -2.72
C SER A 43 4.11 4.79 -2.31
N ILE A 44 4.17 5.59 -1.25
CA ILE A 44 3.10 6.52 -0.87
C ILE A 44 3.53 7.90 -1.34
N TYR A 45 2.70 8.52 -2.17
CA TYR A 45 3.03 9.76 -2.88
C TYR A 45 2.51 11.00 -2.18
N VAL A 46 1.34 10.90 -1.56
CA VAL A 46 0.64 12.03 -0.97
C VAL A 46 -0.19 11.55 0.23
N ILE A 47 -0.15 12.30 1.33
CA ILE A 47 -1.03 12.08 2.48
C ILE A 47 -1.71 13.41 2.78
N THR A 48 -2.94 13.59 2.29
CA THR A 48 -3.65 14.87 2.41
C THR A 48 -4.71 14.87 3.50
N HIS A 49 -4.83 15.99 4.21
CA HIS A 49 -5.95 16.30 5.08
C HIS A 49 -6.38 17.74 4.84
N ASN A 50 -7.65 17.96 4.50
CA ASN A 50 -8.21 19.28 4.15
C ASN A 50 -7.40 20.04 3.08
N GLY A 51 -6.84 19.32 2.10
CA GLY A 51 -6.07 19.91 0.99
C GLY A 51 -4.61 20.22 1.31
N THR A 52 -4.14 19.97 2.54
CA THR A 52 -2.73 20.10 2.91
C THR A 52 -2.05 18.73 2.87
N ASP A 53 -0.87 18.65 2.26
CA ASP A 53 -0.05 17.43 2.24
C ASP A 53 0.78 17.32 3.53
N PHE A 54 0.76 16.13 4.11
CA PHE A 54 1.43 15.77 5.35
C PHE A 54 2.44 14.63 5.17
N LEU A 55 2.76 14.22 3.94
CA LEU A 55 3.65 13.09 3.67
C LEU A 55 4.93 13.12 4.52
N GLU A 56 5.61 14.27 4.56
CA GLU A 56 6.87 14.46 5.30
C GLU A 56 6.71 14.28 6.82
N PHE A 57 5.51 14.47 7.37
CA PHE A 57 5.26 14.26 8.81
C PHE A 57 5.13 12.79 9.19
N PHE A 58 4.91 11.91 8.21
CA PHE A 58 4.65 10.48 8.42
C PHE A 58 5.86 9.58 8.15
N GLU A 59 7.05 10.13 7.86
CA GLU A 59 8.25 9.32 7.56
C GLU A 59 8.54 8.25 8.62
N ASN A 60 8.38 8.59 9.90
CA ASN A 60 8.59 7.66 11.02
C ASN A 60 7.42 6.69 11.25
N ASP A 61 6.22 7.03 10.76
CA ASP A 61 4.97 6.30 10.97
C ASP A 61 4.53 5.51 9.71
N MET A 62 5.34 5.47 8.65
CA MET A 62 5.01 4.84 7.36
C MET A 62 4.54 3.39 7.49
N LYS A 63 5.08 2.64 8.46
CA LYS A 63 4.66 1.26 8.72
C LYS A 63 3.21 1.19 9.20
N GLU A 64 2.80 2.12 10.06
CA GLU A 64 1.41 2.21 10.53
C GLU A 64 0.48 2.71 9.42
N ILE A 65 0.93 3.68 8.62
CA ILE A 65 0.16 4.19 7.48
C ILE A 65 -0.11 3.06 6.48
N ARG A 66 0.91 2.27 6.10
CA ARG A 66 0.72 1.10 5.23
C ARG A 66 -0.29 0.10 5.79
N LYS A 67 -0.25 -0.15 7.11
CA LYS A 67 -1.22 -1.02 7.78
C LYS A 67 -2.63 -0.45 7.72
N ALA A 68 -2.79 0.86 7.90
CA ALA A 68 -4.09 1.52 7.79
C ALA A 68 -4.64 1.49 6.36
N ILE A 69 -3.78 1.66 5.35
CA ILE A 69 -4.14 1.52 3.94
C ILE A 69 -4.63 0.10 3.66
N TRP A 70 -3.90 -0.92 4.09
CA TRP A 70 -4.29 -2.32 3.93
C TRP A 70 -5.67 -2.60 4.51
N LYS A 71 -5.88 -2.20 5.77
CA LYS A 71 -7.18 -2.36 6.41
C LYS A 71 -8.30 -1.67 5.64
N ALA A 72 -8.06 -0.44 5.16
CA ALA A 72 -9.04 0.29 4.36
C ALA A 72 -9.32 -0.35 2.98
N LEU A 73 -8.37 -1.11 2.43
CA LEU A 73 -8.58 -1.90 1.20
C LEU A 73 -9.41 -3.15 1.49
N GLU A 74 -9.12 -3.88 2.58
CA GLU A 74 -9.90 -5.05 2.99
C GLU A 74 -11.36 -4.69 3.32
N GLU A 75 -11.62 -3.51 3.90
CA GLU A 75 -12.97 -3.04 4.22
C GLU A 75 -13.78 -2.59 2.98
N ARG A 76 -13.14 -2.53 1.79
CA ARG A 76 -13.80 -2.19 0.51
C ARG A 76 -14.28 -3.41 -0.28
N GLU A 77 -13.79 -4.61 0.05
CA GLU A 77 -14.17 -5.88 -0.57
C GLU A 77 -15.38 -6.52 0.13
#